data_AF-A0A436WBA1-F1
#
_entry.id   AF-A0A436WBA1-F1
#
_cell.length_a   1.000
_cell.length_b   1.000
_cell.length_c   1.000
_cell.angle_alpha   90.00
_cell.angle_beta   90.00
_cell.angle_gamma   90.00
#
_symmetry.space_group_name_H-M   'P 1'
#
loop_
_entity.id
_entity.type
_entity.pdbx_description
1 polymer ?
#
loop_
_entity_poly.entity_id
_entity_poly.type
_entity_poly.pdbx_seq_one_letter_code
_entity_poly.pdbx_strand_id
1 'polypeptide(L)'
;MDTVTIKAKGISVTLDLAVGHIADMTVEADGRRLQPLHRAPWVGAPRESLPQDLPEGTVRLSGDFLCAPFSRADVEEAPLHGWPANSAWDLVEDSAISDGWRASFRLRRKVMGASVDKVLTLRDN
;
A
#
# COMPACT_ATOMS: atom_id res chain seq x y z
N MET A 1 10.09 6.73 -6.32
CA MET A 1 9.28 5.99 -5.34
C MET A 1 9.63 4.53 -5.47
N ASP A 2 9.73 3.82 -4.35
CA ASP A 2 9.94 2.37 -4.34
C ASP A 2 8.58 1.69 -4.39
N THR A 3 8.25 1.09 -5.53
CA THR A 3 6.92 0.53 -5.81
C THR A 3 7.04 -0.84 -6.47
N VAL A 4 6.11 -1.74 -6.16
CA VAL A 4 5.99 -3.05 -6.81
C VAL A 4 4.67 -3.12 -7.55
N THR A 5 4.69 -3.49 -8.83
CA THR A 5 3.49 -3.70 -9.64
C THR A 5 3.33 -5.18 -9.96
N ILE A 6 2.18 -5.74 -9.63
CA ILE A 6 1.78 -7.10 -9.94
C ILE A 6 0.58 -7.10 -10.88
N LYS A 7 0.49 -8.11 -11.75
CA LYS A 7 -0.49 -8.16 -12.84
C LYS A 7 -1.06 -9.56 -13.00
N ALA A 8 -2.33 -9.62 -13.38
CA ALA A 8 -2.99 -10.80 -13.93
C ALA A 8 -3.79 -10.36 -15.17
N LYS A 9 -4.47 -11.30 -15.84
CA LYS A 9 -5.28 -10.96 -17.01
C LYS A 9 -6.31 -9.88 -16.66
N GLY A 10 -6.26 -8.75 -17.36
CA GLY A 10 -7.21 -7.66 -17.20
C GLY A 10 -7.07 -6.84 -15.91
N ILE A 11 -6.05 -7.05 -15.08
CA ILE A 11 -5.89 -6.31 -13.82
C ILE A 11 -4.41 -6.05 -13.47
N SER A 12 -4.13 -4.86 -12.96
CA SER A 12 -2.81 -4.45 -12.46
C SER A 12 -2.98 -3.72 -11.13
N VAL A 13 -2.11 -4.01 -10.17
CA VAL A 13 -2.07 -3.36 -8.85
C VAL A 13 -0.64 -2.94 -8.56
N THR A 14 -0.45 -1.70 -8.12
CA THR A 14 0.85 -1.15 -7.70
C THR A 14 0.83 -0.83 -6.20
N LEU A 15 1.75 -1.42 -5.45
CA LEU A 15 1.95 -1.15 -4.03
C LEU A 15 3.12 -0.18 -3.83
N ASP A 16 2.94 0.84 -3.00
CA ASP A 16 4.01 1.72 -2.51
C ASP A 16 4.69 1.08 -1.29
N LEU A 17 5.96 0.66 -1.45
CA LEU A 17 6.67 -0.04 -0.39
C LEU A 17 7.01 0.85 0.81
N ALA A 18 6.94 2.18 0.71
CA ALA A 18 7.24 3.04 1.84
C ALA A 18 6.13 3.10 2.90
N VAL A 19 4.89 2.75 2.51
CA VAL A 19 3.68 2.90 3.35
C VAL A 19 2.68 1.75 3.19
N GLY A 20 2.90 0.81 2.27
CA GLY A 20 2.02 -0.33 2.05
C GLY A 20 0.67 0.03 1.41
N HIS A 21 0.54 1.21 0.82
CA HIS A 21 -0.66 1.67 0.12
C HIS A 21 -0.72 1.10 -1.30
N ILE A 22 -1.91 0.77 -1.79
CA ILE A 22 -2.16 0.54 -3.19
C ILE A 22 -2.20 1.91 -3.89
N ALA A 23 -1.08 2.25 -4.54
CA ALA A 23 -0.89 3.52 -5.19
C ALA A 23 -1.62 3.63 -6.53
N ASP A 24 -1.84 2.51 -7.21
CA ASP A 24 -2.62 2.44 -8.45
C ASP A 24 -3.28 1.07 -8.61
N MET A 25 -4.47 1.05 -9.17
CA MET A 25 -5.16 -0.16 -9.59
C MET A 25 -5.85 0.13 -10.93
N THR A 26 -5.59 -0.73 -11.90
CA THR A 26 -6.25 -0.70 -13.22
C THR A 26 -6.99 -2.02 -13.43
N VAL A 27 -8.23 -1.95 -13.88
CA VAL A 27 -9.03 -3.10 -14.34
C VAL A 27 -9.51 -2.86 -15.77
N GLU A 28 -9.32 -3.81 -16.65
CA GLU A 28 -9.87 -3.83 -18.01
C GLU A 28 -11.12 -4.73 -18.02
N ALA A 29 -12.29 -4.16 -18.31
CA ALA A 29 -13.55 -4.88 -18.37
C ALA A 29 -14.41 -4.33 -19.52
N ASP A 30 -14.94 -5.22 -20.37
CA ASP A 30 -15.80 -4.86 -21.52
C ASP A 30 -15.21 -3.78 -22.43
N GLY A 31 -13.90 -3.84 -22.70
CA GLY A 31 -13.17 -2.85 -23.51
C GLY A 31 -12.99 -1.49 -22.84
N ARG A 32 -13.29 -1.38 -21.54
CA ARG A 32 -13.11 -0.17 -20.74
C ARG A 32 -11.99 -0.37 -19.72
N ARG A 33 -11.18 0.69 -19.58
CA ARG A 33 -10.19 0.80 -18.52
C ARG A 33 -10.78 1.53 -17.31
N LEU A 34 -10.77 0.89 -16.15
CA LEU A 34 -11.23 1.42 -14.87
C LEU A 34 -10.04 1.66 -13.94
N GLN A 35 -10.02 2.82 -13.28
CA GLN A 35 -9.05 3.16 -12.23
C GLN A 35 -9.82 3.57 -10.97
N PRO A 36 -10.23 2.61 -10.12
CA PRO A 36 -11.17 2.88 -9.04
C PRO A 36 -10.53 3.58 -7.82
N LEU A 37 -9.19 3.66 -7.78
CA LEU A 37 -8.45 4.21 -6.65
C LEU A 37 -7.95 5.61 -6.96
N HIS A 38 -8.04 6.49 -5.97
CA HIS A 38 -7.60 7.88 -6.07
C HIS A 38 -6.28 8.09 -5.33
N ARG A 39 -5.49 9.09 -5.76
CA ARG A 39 -4.27 9.54 -5.07
C ARG A 39 -4.47 10.98 -4.63
N ALA A 40 -4.05 11.32 -3.42
CA ALA A 40 -4.17 12.70 -2.98
C ALA A 40 -3.39 13.65 -3.92
N PRO A 41 -3.90 14.86 -4.20
CA PRO A 41 -3.35 15.73 -5.24
C PRO A 41 -1.94 16.25 -4.94
N TRP A 42 -1.50 16.16 -3.68
CA TRP A 42 -0.16 16.57 -3.25
C TRP A 42 0.88 15.44 -3.34
N VAL A 43 0.48 14.20 -3.65
CA VAL A 43 1.45 13.10 -3.75
C VAL A 43 2.44 13.40 -4.87
N GLY A 44 3.74 13.49 -4.52
CA GLY A 44 4.82 13.87 -5.43
C GLY A 44 5.24 15.34 -5.35
N ALA A 45 4.54 16.16 -4.56
CA ALA A 45 5.01 17.50 -4.20
C ALA A 45 6.32 17.41 -3.39
N PRO A 46 7.21 18.43 -3.45
CA PRO A 46 8.39 18.51 -2.60
C PRO A 46 8.02 18.38 -1.12
N ARG A 47 8.75 17.58 -0.33
CA ARG A 47 8.40 17.33 1.08
C ARG A 47 8.36 18.61 1.91
N GLU A 48 9.20 19.58 1.54
CA GLU A 48 9.34 20.89 2.18
C GLU A 48 8.12 21.80 1.94
N SER A 49 7.31 21.51 0.91
CA SER A 49 6.05 22.20 0.62
C SER A 49 4.86 21.70 1.44
N LEU A 50 5.05 20.60 2.18
CA LEU A 50 4.03 19.96 3.02
C LEU A 50 4.31 20.26 4.49
N PRO A 51 3.28 20.34 5.36
CA PRO A 51 3.49 20.48 6.80
C PRO A 51 4.48 19.42 7.34
N GLN A 52 5.41 19.85 8.17
CA GLN A 52 6.53 19.00 8.61
C GLN A 52 6.06 17.82 9.46
N ASP A 53 4.94 17.98 10.17
CA ASP A 53 4.34 17.00 11.07
C ASP A 53 3.37 16.02 10.39
N LEU A 54 3.17 16.11 9.06
CA LEU A 54 2.36 15.13 8.34
C LEU A 54 2.96 13.72 8.44
N PRO A 55 2.17 12.71 8.86
CA PRO A 55 2.59 11.33 8.82
C PRO A 55 2.92 10.88 7.39
N GLU A 56 3.87 9.95 7.25
CA GLU A 56 4.31 9.46 5.93
C GLU A 56 3.14 8.87 5.12
N GLY A 57 2.19 8.19 5.78
CA GLY A 57 0.97 7.70 5.15
C GLY A 57 0.15 8.82 4.51
N THR A 58 0.05 9.99 5.17
CA THR A 58 -0.69 11.14 4.63
C THR A 58 0.08 11.83 3.50
N VAL A 59 1.41 11.92 3.60
CA VAL A 59 2.27 12.42 2.51
C VAL A 59 2.07 11.59 1.23
N ARG A 60 1.82 10.29 1.37
CA ARG A 60 1.67 9.31 0.28
C ARG A 60 0.25 8.77 0.12
N LEU A 61 -0.76 9.53 0.58
CA LEU A 61 -2.14 9.06 0.66
C LEU A 61 -2.67 8.63 -0.71
N SER A 62 -3.03 7.37 -0.84
CA SER A 62 -3.49 6.76 -2.08
C SER A 62 -4.29 5.50 -1.81
N GLY A 63 -5.27 5.20 -2.67
CA GLY A 63 -6.01 3.94 -2.70
C GLY A 63 -6.49 3.42 -1.35
N ASP A 64 -5.71 2.52 -0.75
CA ASP A 64 -5.96 1.94 0.57
C ASP A 64 -4.93 2.40 1.62
N PHE A 65 -5.25 2.18 2.90
CA PHE A 65 -4.27 2.27 3.98
C PHE A 65 -4.65 1.30 5.10
N LEU A 66 -3.69 0.49 5.55
CA LEU A 66 -3.91 -0.48 6.62
C LEU A 66 -3.67 0.20 7.97
N CYS A 67 -4.68 0.23 8.84
CA CYS A 67 -4.54 0.77 10.19
C CYS A 67 -4.27 -0.34 11.20
N ALA A 68 -3.16 -0.26 11.93
CA ALA A 68 -2.97 -1.08 13.13
C ALA A 68 -1.98 -0.43 14.12
N PRO A 69 -2.43 0.01 15.32
CA PRO A 69 -3.83 0.10 15.76
C PRO A 69 -4.63 1.17 14.98
N PHE A 70 -5.96 1.16 15.12
CA PHE A 70 -6.81 2.18 14.52
C PHE A 70 -6.71 3.51 15.29
N SER A 71 -6.61 4.63 14.57
CA SER A 71 -6.46 5.98 15.14
C SER A 71 -5.15 6.16 15.93
N ARG A 72 -5.17 6.95 17.00
CA ARG A 72 -4.03 7.20 17.89
C ARG A 72 -3.78 5.98 18.77
N ALA A 73 -2.56 5.46 18.72
CA ALA A 73 -2.12 4.40 19.62
C ALA A 73 -2.00 4.93 21.07
N ASP A 74 -2.49 4.15 22.03
CA ASP A 74 -2.50 4.45 23.46
C ASP A 74 -1.62 3.50 24.29
N VAL A 75 -1.15 2.40 23.69
CA VAL A 75 -0.28 1.40 24.33
C VAL A 75 1.18 1.53 23.91
N GLU A 76 1.46 1.61 22.61
CA GLU A 76 2.80 1.78 22.04
C GLU A 76 2.81 2.99 21.12
N GLU A 77 3.76 3.90 21.28
CA GLU A 77 3.85 5.09 20.44
C GLU A 77 4.01 4.73 18.96
N ALA A 78 3.09 5.24 18.14
CA ALA A 78 3.10 5.08 16.70
C ALA A 78 2.44 6.31 16.05
N PRO A 79 2.73 6.59 14.77
CA PRO A 79 2.02 7.61 14.01
C PRO A 79 0.50 7.37 14.00
N LEU A 80 -0.27 8.39 13.65
CA LEU A 80 -1.72 8.23 13.44
C LEU A 80 -1.99 7.10 12.43
N HIS A 81 -2.90 6.19 12.78
CA HIS A 81 -3.20 4.96 12.02
C HIS A 81 -2.12 3.87 12.08
N GLY A 82 -1.11 4.04 12.93
CA GLY A 82 -0.12 3.02 13.24
C GLY A 82 0.95 2.83 12.18
N TRP A 83 1.87 1.90 12.46
CA TRP A 83 3.02 1.63 11.58
C TRP A 83 2.67 1.09 10.19
N PRO A 84 1.62 0.26 9.96
CA PRO A 84 1.41 -0.33 8.64
C PRO A 84 1.17 0.69 7.53
N ALA A 85 0.53 1.82 7.82
CA ALA A 85 0.32 2.93 6.89
C ALA A 85 1.46 3.97 6.86
N ASN A 86 2.47 3.84 7.73
CA ASN A 86 3.47 4.88 7.97
C ASN A 86 4.91 4.35 7.98
N SER A 87 5.15 3.15 7.44
CA SER A 87 6.48 2.54 7.45
C SER A 87 6.69 1.59 6.29
N ALA A 88 7.97 1.38 5.99
CA ALA A 88 8.38 0.58 4.86
C ALA A 88 8.04 -0.91 5.01
N TRP A 89 7.80 -1.52 3.85
CA TRP A 89 7.48 -2.92 3.63
C TRP A 89 8.53 -3.55 2.74
N ASP A 90 8.83 -4.83 2.99
CA ASP A 90 9.70 -5.63 2.16
C ASP A 90 8.86 -6.58 1.31
N LEU A 91 9.19 -6.69 0.01
CA LEU A 91 8.66 -7.76 -0.83
C LEU A 91 9.27 -9.10 -0.38
N VAL A 92 8.43 -10.06 -0.02
CA VAL A 92 8.84 -11.38 0.48
C VAL A 92 8.73 -12.44 -0.62
N GLU A 93 7.63 -12.44 -1.36
CA GLU A 93 7.40 -13.34 -2.47
C GLU A 93 6.66 -12.60 -3.59
N ASP A 94 7.00 -12.93 -4.84
CA ASP A 94 6.36 -12.41 -6.05
C ASP A 94 6.34 -13.52 -7.10
N SER A 95 5.19 -14.18 -7.27
CA SER A 95 5.12 -15.42 -8.06
C SER A 95 3.79 -15.60 -8.78
N ALA A 96 3.87 -16.24 -9.95
CA ALA A 96 2.69 -16.73 -10.65
C ALA A 96 2.04 -17.86 -9.84
N ILE A 97 0.70 -17.90 -9.87
CA ILE A 97 -0.11 -19.00 -9.34
C ILE A 97 -0.97 -19.58 -10.47
N SER A 98 -1.68 -20.69 -10.22
CA SER A 98 -2.43 -21.43 -11.25
C SER A 98 -3.40 -20.59 -12.09
N ASP A 99 -3.93 -19.52 -11.53
CA ASP A 99 -5.04 -18.71 -12.05
C ASP A 99 -4.79 -17.21 -11.76
N GLY A 100 -3.52 -16.79 -11.80
CA GLY A 100 -3.15 -15.39 -11.71
C GLY A 100 -1.79 -15.18 -11.06
N TRP A 101 -1.71 -14.22 -10.16
CA TRP A 101 -0.45 -13.75 -9.57
C TRP A 101 -0.60 -13.43 -8.09
N ARG A 102 0.43 -13.73 -7.30
CA ARG A 102 0.47 -13.41 -5.87
C ARG A 102 1.77 -12.74 -5.50
N ALA A 103 1.66 -11.71 -4.66
CA ALA A 103 2.80 -11.19 -3.92
C ALA A 103 2.50 -11.08 -2.43
N SER A 104 3.52 -11.28 -1.60
CA SER A 104 3.47 -11.08 -0.16
C SER A 104 4.50 -10.06 0.27
N PHE A 105 4.12 -9.22 1.23
CA PHE A 105 4.91 -8.11 1.74
C PHE A 105 4.93 -8.16 3.26
N ARG A 106 6.07 -7.86 3.86
CA ARG A 106 6.23 -7.83 5.32
C ARG A 106 6.51 -6.41 5.79
N LEU A 107 5.75 -5.95 6.78
CA LEU A 107 6.01 -4.68 7.44
C LEU A 107 7.34 -4.77 8.20
N ARG A 108 8.23 -3.80 8.02
CA ARG A 108 9.52 -3.75 8.73
C ARG A 108 9.38 -3.48 10.23
N ARG A 109 8.33 -2.76 10.62
CA ARG A 109 7.98 -2.48 12.01
C ARG A 109 7.12 -3.59 12.59
N LYS A 110 7.21 -3.77 13.90
CA LYS A 110 6.22 -4.56 14.65
C LYS A 110 5.04 -3.69 15.05
N VAL A 111 3.90 -4.32 15.28
CA VAL A 111 2.71 -3.69 15.86
C VAL A 111 2.44 -4.39 17.19
N MET A 112 2.74 -3.75 18.32
CA MET A 112 2.58 -4.35 19.66
C MET A 112 3.25 -5.73 19.77
N GLY A 113 4.45 -5.85 19.19
CA GLY A 113 5.21 -7.10 19.14
C GLY A 113 4.86 -8.06 17.99
N ALA A 114 3.74 -7.87 17.29
CA ALA A 114 3.34 -8.71 16.16
C ALA A 114 4.02 -8.31 14.84
N SER A 115 4.24 -9.29 13.97
CA SER A 115 4.60 -9.10 12.57
C SER A 115 3.33 -8.97 11.73
N VAL A 116 3.37 -8.11 10.71
CA VAL A 116 2.25 -7.91 9.80
C VAL A 116 2.69 -8.24 8.38
N ASP A 117 1.95 -9.13 7.73
CA ASP A 117 2.11 -9.48 6.33
C ASP A 117 0.90 -9.00 5.52
N LYS A 118 1.13 -8.41 4.36
CA LYS A 118 0.11 -8.05 3.36
C LYS A 118 0.26 -9.00 2.18
N VAL A 119 -0.81 -9.69 1.82
CA VAL A 119 -0.82 -10.60 0.67
C VAL A 119 -1.80 -10.07 -0.37
N LEU A 120 -1.31 -9.82 -1.58
CA LEU A 120 -2.13 -9.44 -2.71
C LEU A 120 -2.21 -10.60 -3.68
N THR A 121 -3.42 -10.95 -4.11
CA THR A 121 -3.65 -11.99 -5.13
C THR A 121 -4.53 -11.40 -6.22
N LEU A 122 -4.03 -11.42 -7.45
CA LEU A 122 -4.79 -11.08 -8.66
C LEU A 122 -5.17 -12.38 -9.36
N ARG A 123 -6.37 -12.41 -9.93
CA ARG A 123 -6.92 -13.58 -10.62
C ARG A 123 -7.18 -13.26 -12.09
N ASP A 124 -7.06 -14.24 -12.97
CA ASP A 124 -7.20 -14.10 -14.43
C ASP A 124 -8.65 -13.99 -14.95
N ASN A 125 -9.63 -13.78 -14.06
CA ASN A 125 -11.06 -13.90 -14.35
C ASN A 125 -11.60 -12.77 -15.21
#